data_AF-A0A7Y1TFY4-F1
#
_entry.id   AF-A0A7Y1TFY4-F1
#
_cell.length_a   1.000
_cell.length_b   1.000
_cell.length_c   1.000
_cell.angle_alpha   90.00
_cell.angle_beta   90.00
_cell.angle_gamma   90.00
#
_symmetry.space_group_name_H-M   'P 1'
#
loop_
_entity.id
_entity.type
_entity.pdbx_description
1 polymer ?
#
loop_
_entity_poly.entity_id
_entity_poly.type
_entity_poly.pdbx_seq_one_letter_code
_entity_poly.pdbx_strand_id
1 'polypeptide(L)'
;VLELADELDLSQIQRAETEALFEEMRMNAVLVGEKLLAAEMGLDHDFERGAVNSESLESALLEIGRLGAQLRYVHLAAHLQQKRLLTAEQIAKYDELRGYQDAAQGHPGHPIDDSTHH
;
A
#
# COMPACT_ATOMS: atom_id res chain seq x y z
N VAL A 1 9.58 2.41 -8.69
CA VAL A 1 10.06 3.53 -9.54
C VAL A 1 11.57 3.61 -9.53
N LEU A 2 12.22 3.46 -8.37
CA LEU A 2 13.68 3.26 -8.32
C LEU A 2 14.16 2.13 -9.23
N GLU A 3 13.45 0.99 -9.25
CA GLU A 3 13.78 -0.15 -10.13
C GLU A 3 13.64 0.17 -11.63
N LEU A 4 12.92 1.23 -11.99
CA LEU A 4 12.74 1.69 -13.38
C LEU A 4 13.55 2.97 -13.66
N ALA A 5 14.46 3.37 -12.77
CA ALA A 5 15.13 4.67 -12.86
C ALA A 5 15.96 4.83 -14.15
N ASP A 6 16.62 3.76 -14.58
CA ASP A 6 17.39 3.72 -15.83
C ASP A 6 16.47 3.71 -17.06
N GLU A 7 15.37 2.98 -16.98
CA GLU A 7 14.38 2.91 -18.05
C GLU A 7 13.64 4.23 -18.22
N LEU A 8 13.44 5.00 -17.15
CA LEU A 8 12.82 6.33 -17.19
C LEU A 8 13.81 7.46 -17.52
N ASP A 9 15.09 7.14 -17.73
CA ASP A 9 16.16 8.13 -17.94
C ASP A 9 16.12 9.25 -16.90
N LEU A 10 15.99 8.87 -15.61
CA LEU A 10 15.91 9.85 -14.54
C LEU A 10 17.21 10.64 -14.46
N SER A 11 17.10 11.97 -14.45
CA SER A 11 18.23 12.85 -14.17
C SER A 11 18.80 12.58 -12.77
N GLN A 12 20.06 12.98 -12.52
CA GLN A 12 20.67 12.81 -11.19
C GLN A 12 19.83 13.47 -10.08
N ILE A 13 19.21 14.62 -10.35
CA ILE A 13 18.33 15.31 -9.39
C ILE A 13 17.07 14.46 -9.13
N GLN A 14 16.39 14.01 -10.18
CA GLN A 14 15.20 13.16 -10.04
C GLN A 14 15.51 11.85 -9.32
N ARG A 15 16.69 11.26 -9.52
CA ARG A 15 17.14 10.05 -8.80
C ARG A 15 17.29 10.32 -7.31
N ALA A 16 18.01 11.38 -6.94
CA ALA A 16 18.19 11.75 -5.54
C ALA A 16 16.85 12.04 -4.84
N GLU A 17 15.92 12.75 -5.52
CA GLU A 17 14.58 13.02 -4.99
C GLU A 17 13.73 11.74 -4.87
N THR A 18 13.83 10.84 -5.84
CA THR A 18 13.14 9.53 -5.83
C THR A 18 13.65 8.65 -4.69
N GLU A 19 14.96 8.63 -4.43
CA GLU A 19 15.58 7.88 -3.34
C GLU A 19 15.14 8.43 -1.97
N ALA A 20 15.18 9.74 -1.79
CA ALA A 20 14.73 10.39 -0.57
C ALA A 20 13.24 10.08 -0.28
N LEU A 21 12.40 10.16 -1.32
CA LEU A 21 10.97 9.84 -1.22
C LEU A 21 10.74 8.38 -0.86
N PHE A 22 11.52 7.45 -1.43
CA PHE A 22 11.43 6.04 -1.11
C PHE A 22 11.81 5.76 0.35
N GLU A 23 12.90 6.35 0.85
CA GLU A 23 13.30 6.17 2.23
C GLU A 23 12.29 6.75 3.22
N GLU A 24 11.73 7.93 2.94
CA GLU A 24 10.66 8.51 3.75
C GLU A 24 9.42 7.60 3.79
N MET A 25 8.97 7.12 2.63
CA MET A 25 7.85 6.17 2.55
C MET A 25 8.16 4.89 3.34
N ARG A 26 9.36 4.33 3.21
CA ARG A 26 9.79 3.10 3.90
C ARG A 26 9.76 3.28 5.40
N MET A 27 10.35 4.36 5.92
CA MET A 27 10.37 4.66 7.35
C MET A 27 8.95 4.80 7.91
N ASN A 28 8.09 5.54 7.21
CA ASN A 28 6.70 5.72 7.63
C ASN A 28 5.89 4.41 7.57
N ALA A 29 6.11 3.59 6.53
CA ALA A 29 5.45 2.30 6.38
C ALA A 29 5.82 1.33 7.50
N VAL A 30 7.11 1.25 7.87
CA VAL A 30 7.58 0.43 9.00
C VAL A 30 6.91 0.89 10.29
N LEU A 31 6.93 2.19 10.59
CA LEU A 31 6.34 2.73 11.81
C LEU A 31 4.83 2.45 11.93
N VAL A 32 4.09 2.56 10.83
CA VAL A 32 2.65 2.26 10.84
C VAL A 32 2.40 0.74 10.89
N GLY A 33 3.23 -0.05 10.19
CA GLY A 33 3.16 -1.51 10.20
C GLY A 33 3.40 -2.12 11.57
N GLU A 34 4.39 -1.62 12.32
CA GLU A 34 4.64 -2.05 13.70
C GLU A 34 3.44 -1.79 14.62
N LYS A 35 2.77 -0.65 14.45
CA LYS A 35 1.55 -0.32 15.20
C LYS A 35 0.39 -1.24 14.82
N LEU A 36 0.22 -1.52 13.52
CA LEU A 36 -0.80 -2.42 13.02
C LEU A 36 -0.63 -3.82 13.61
N LEU A 37 0.59 -4.36 13.52
CA LEU A 37 0.92 -5.68 14.08
C LEU A 37 0.67 -5.72 15.60
N ALA A 38 1.07 -4.69 16.34
CA ALA A 38 0.82 -4.61 17.77
C ALA A 38 -0.67 -4.57 18.11
N ALA A 39 -1.49 -3.87 17.31
CA ALA A 39 -2.95 -3.83 17.49
C ALA A 39 -3.61 -5.19 17.21
N GLU A 40 -3.19 -5.87 16.13
CA GLU A 40 -3.67 -7.22 15.79
C GLU A 40 -3.30 -8.23 16.88
N MET A 41 -2.03 -8.25 17.31
CA MET A 41 -1.57 -9.12 18.41
C MET A 41 -2.29 -8.83 19.73
N GLY A 42 -2.60 -7.57 20.01
CA GLY A 42 -3.37 -7.17 21.19
C GLY A 42 -4.77 -7.75 21.17
N LEU A 43 -5.46 -7.65 20.02
CA LEU A 43 -6.79 -8.22 19.84
C LEU A 43 -6.78 -9.75 19.99
N ASP A 44 -5.82 -10.43 19.37
CA ASP A 44 -5.68 -11.89 19.47
C ASP A 44 -5.50 -12.34 20.93
N HIS A 45 -4.63 -11.66 21.68
CA HIS A 45 -4.39 -11.95 23.08
C HIS A 45 -5.62 -11.68 23.98
N ASP A 46 -6.41 -10.65 23.68
CA ASP A 46 -7.64 -10.38 24.42
C ASP A 46 -8.68 -11.49 24.18
N PHE A 47 -8.75 -12.04 22.96
CA PHE A 47 -9.56 -13.22 22.65
C PHE A 47 -9.09 -14.45 23.41
N GLU A 48 -7.79 -14.74 23.41
CA GLU A 48 -7.20 -15.88 24.15
C GLU A 48 -7.53 -15.85 25.64
N ARG A 49 -7.63 -14.64 26.22
CA ARG A 49 -7.96 -14.42 27.63
C ARG A 49 -9.45 -14.37 27.94
N GLY A 50 -10.32 -14.39 26.93
CA GLY A 50 -11.76 -14.18 27.11
C GLY A 50 -12.11 -12.79 27.63
N ALA A 51 -11.26 -11.79 27.35
CA ALA A 51 -11.43 -10.41 27.81
C ALA A 51 -12.22 -9.53 26.82
N VAL A 52 -12.55 -10.07 25.65
CA VAL A 52 -13.27 -9.34 24.59
C VAL A 52 -14.76 -9.24 24.91
N ASN A 53 -15.29 -8.02 24.79
CA ASN A 53 -16.72 -7.74 24.69
C ASN A 53 -17.02 -6.94 23.41
N SER A 54 -18.29 -6.67 23.14
CA SER A 54 -18.69 -5.98 21.90
C SER A 54 -18.05 -4.60 21.72
N GLU A 55 -17.91 -3.82 22.80
CA GLU A 55 -17.33 -2.48 22.75
C GLU A 55 -15.82 -2.52 22.51
N SER A 56 -15.11 -3.40 23.22
CA SER A 56 -13.66 -3.56 23.04
C SER A 56 -13.32 -4.11 21.65
N LEU A 57 -14.15 -5.02 21.12
CA LEU A 57 -13.99 -5.56 19.77
C LEU A 57 -14.16 -4.48 18.71
N GLU A 58 -15.24 -3.69 18.78
CA GLU A 58 -15.49 -2.60 17.83
C GLU A 58 -14.34 -1.59 17.84
N SER A 59 -13.88 -1.18 19.03
CA SER A 59 -12.77 -0.25 19.17
C SER A 59 -11.46 -0.78 18.55
N ALA A 60 -11.12 -2.05 18.81
CA ALA A 60 -9.92 -2.68 18.26
C ALA A 60 -9.97 -2.77 16.72
N LEU A 61 -11.10 -3.19 16.16
CA LEU A 61 -11.28 -3.31 14.71
C LEU A 61 -11.22 -1.96 14.01
N LEU A 62 -11.80 -0.91 14.60
CA LEU A 62 -11.70 0.45 14.06
C LEU A 62 -10.26 0.96 14.05
N GLU A 63 -9.48 0.68 15.10
CA GLU A 63 -8.07 1.08 15.15
C GLU A 63 -7.21 0.30 14.14
N ILE A 64 -7.39 -1.02 14.04
CA ILE A 64 -6.73 -1.86 13.03
C ILE A 64 -7.06 -1.37 11.63
N GLY A 65 -8.35 -1.11 11.35
CA GLY A 65 -8.80 -0.57 10.06
C GLY A 65 -8.18 0.80 9.75
N ARG A 66 -8.10 1.69 10.75
CA ARG A 66 -7.46 3.01 10.62
C ARG A 66 -5.98 2.89 10.30
N LEU A 67 -5.25 2.00 11.00
CA LEU A 67 -3.82 1.74 10.76
C LEU A 67 -3.58 1.12 9.38
N GLY A 68 -4.41 0.17 8.96
CA GLY A 68 -4.36 -0.40 7.61
C GLY A 68 -4.61 0.63 6.51
N ALA A 69 -5.58 1.54 6.72
CA ALA A 69 -5.82 2.66 5.81
C ALA A 69 -4.61 3.63 5.77
N GLN A 70 -4.01 3.91 6.92
CA GLN A 70 -2.82 4.77 7.02
C GLN A 70 -1.61 4.17 6.29
N LEU A 71 -1.39 2.85 6.39
CA LEU A 71 -0.32 2.17 5.67
C LEU A 71 -0.52 2.28 4.16
N ARG A 72 -1.75 2.05 3.67
CA ARG A 72 -2.09 2.24 2.25
C ARG A 72 -1.89 3.69 1.80
N TYR A 73 -2.27 4.65 2.64
CA TYR A 73 -2.07 6.07 2.37
C TYR A 73 -0.59 6.40 2.18
N VAL A 74 0.31 5.92 3.05
CA VAL A 74 1.77 6.16 2.93
C VAL A 74 2.27 5.73 1.55
N HIS A 75 1.91 4.53 1.10
CA HIS A 75 2.29 4.05 -0.22
C HIS A 75 1.71 4.89 -1.36
N LEU A 76 0.40 5.16 -1.34
CA LEU A 76 -0.28 5.88 -2.43
C LEU A 76 0.16 7.35 -2.50
N ALA A 77 0.42 7.98 -1.35
CA ALA A 77 0.94 9.35 -1.27
C ALA A 77 2.33 9.44 -1.89
N ALA A 78 3.23 8.50 -1.57
CA ALA A 78 4.54 8.42 -2.18
C ALA A 78 4.44 8.22 -3.71
N HIS A 79 3.49 7.41 -4.17
CA HIS A 79 3.25 7.24 -5.60
C HIS A 79 2.80 8.51 -6.31
N LEU A 80 1.91 9.28 -5.67
CA LEU A 80 1.46 10.58 -6.19
C LEU A 80 2.60 11.59 -6.22
N GLN A 81 3.45 11.62 -5.20
CA GLN A 81 4.62 12.49 -5.15
C GLN A 81 5.63 12.10 -6.23
N GLN A 82 5.89 10.81 -6.41
CA GLN A 82 6.80 10.31 -7.43
C GLN A 82 6.37 10.75 -8.83
N LYS A 83 5.08 10.64 -9.17
CA LYS A 83 4.56 11.11 -10.47
C LYS A 83 4.81 12.60 -10.70
N ARG A 84 4.86 13.44 -9.65
CA ARG A 84 5.15 14.88 -9.76
C ARG A 84 6.62 15.19 -10.03
N LEU A 85 7.54 14.26 -9.74
CA LEU A 85 8.97 14.40 -10.03
C LEU A 85 9.29 14.09 -11.50
N LEU A 86 8.39 13.41 -12.21
CA LEU A 86 8.58 12.95 -13.58
C LEU A 86 8.07 13.99 -14.59
N THR A 87 8.71 14.05 -15.76
CA THR A 87 8.16 14.78 -16.91
C THR A 87 6.95 14.04 -17.49
N ALA A 88 6.14 14.70 -18.31
CA ALA A 88 4.99 14.07 -18.97
C ALA A 88 5.39 12.84 -19.82
N GLU A 89 6.54 12.90 -20.49
CA GLU A 89 7.11 11.81 -21.28
C GLU A 89 7.52 10.62 -20.39
N GLN A 90 8.17 10.91 -19.26
CA GLN A 90 8.54 9.90 -18.26
C GLN A 90 7.30 9.28 -17.60
N ILE A 91 6.23 10.06 -17.36
CA ILE A 91 4.96 9.52 -16.83
C ILE A 91 4.34 8.55 -17.83
N ALA A 92 4.29 8.90 -19.12
CA ALA A 92 3.74 8.01 -20.14
C ALA A 92 4.51 6.68 -20.21
N LYS A 93 5.84 6.74 -20.20
CA LYS A 93 6.71 5.56 -20.16
C LYS A 93 6.55 4.77 -18.87
N TYR A 94 6.42 5.45 -17.74
CA TYR A 94 6.19 4.82 -16.45
C TYR A 94 4.86 4.06 -16.38
N ASP A 95 3.79 4.65 -16.92
CA ASP A 95 2.48 4.02 -16.96
C ASP A 95 2.47 2.80 -17.93
N GLU A 96 3.24 2.85 -19.02
CA GLU A 96 3.49 1.71 -19.92
C GLU A 96 4.24 0.57 -19.20
N LEU A 97 5.40 0.86 -18.60
CA LEU A 97 6.24 -0.11 -17.88
C LEU A 97 5.51 -0.76 -16.70
N ARG A 98 4.58 -0.04 -16.08
CA ARG A 98 3.78 -0.53 -14.94
C ARG A 98 2.54 -1.32 -15.39
N GLY A 99 2.30 -1.47 -16.69
CA GLY A 99 1.20 -2.26 -17.23
C GLY A 99 -0.17 -1.56 -17.21
N TYR A 100 -0.24 -0.23 -17.12
CA TYR A 100 -1.53 0.48 -17.22
C TYR A 100 -2.16 0.44 -18.62
N GLN A 101 -1.44 -0.05 -19.64
CA GLN A 101 -2.04 -0.35 -20.95
C GLN A 101 -2.67 -1.76 -21.02
N ASP A 102 -2.23 -2.73 -20.21
CA ASP A 102 -2.84 -4.07 -20.16
C ASP A 102 -4.12 -4.09 -19.29
N ALA A 103 -4.25 -3.18 -18.32
CA ALA A 103 -5.48 -3.04 -17.53
C ALA A 103 -6.70 -2.54 -18.34
N ALA A 104 -6.48 -1.98 -19.54
CA ALA A 104 -7.55 -1.60 -20.47
C ALA A 104 -7.99 -2.76 -21.40
N GLN A 105 -7.25 -3.87 -21.42
CA GLN A 105 -7.56 -5.05 -22.23
C GLN A 105 -7.34 -6.36 -21.44
N GLY A 106 -8.29 -6.68 -20.57
CA GLY A 106 -8.62 -8.08 -20.25
C GLY A 106 -8.21 -8.60 -18.87
N HIS A 107 -9.15 -8.50 -17.93
CA HIS A 107 -9.36 -9.58 -16.96
C HIS A 107 -10.87 -9.88 -16.88
N PRO A 108 -11.37 -10.90 -17.61
CA PRO A 108 -12.67 -11.47 -17.32
C PRO A 108 -12.51 -12.52 -16.20
N GLY A 109 -13.19 -12.28 -15.08
CA GLY A 109 -13.74 -13.33 -14.22
C GLY A 109 -12.80 -14.02 -13.23
N HIS A 110 -13.06 -13.80 -11.95
CA HIS A 110 -13.31 -14.94 -11.08
C HIS A 110 -14.77 -14.84 -10.59
N PRO A 111 -15.68 -15.73 -11.03
CA PRO A 111 -16.98 -15.84 -10.41
C PRO A 111 -16.79 -16.49 -9.04
N ILE A 112 -17.32 -15.83 -7.99
CA ILE A 112 -17.56 -16.48 -6.71
C ILE A 112 -18.63 -17.54 -6.99
N ASP A 113 -18.22 -18.80 -6.99
CA ASP A 113 -19.14 -19.94 -7.03
C ASP A 113 -19.82 -20.04 -5.66
N ASP A 114 -21.01 -19.46 -5.58
CA ASP A 114 -21.98 -19.68 -4.52
C ASP A 114 -22.75 -20.97 -4.85
N SER A 115 -22.31 -22.13 -4.35
CA SER A 115 -23.12 -23.35 -4.17
C SER A 115 -22.41 -24.49 -3.42
N THR A 116 -22.74 -24.61 -2.13
CA THR A 116 -23.07 -25.86 -1.38
C THR A 116 -22.12 -27.07 -1.30
N HIS A 117 -21.82 -27.47 -0.05
CA HIS A 117 -21.84 -28.82 0.61
C HIS A 117 -20.75 -28.82 1.71
N HIS A 118 -20.93 -29.25 2.96
CA HIS A 118 -21.89 -30.09 3.66
C HIS A 118 -21.82 -29.75 5.17
#